data_AF-A7SI23-F1
#
_entry.id   AF-A7SI23-F1
#
_cell.length_a   1.000
_cell.length_b   1.000
_cell.length_c   1.000
_cell.angle_alpha   90.00
_cell.angle_beta   90.00
_cell.angle_gamma   90.00
#
_symmetry.space_group_name_H-M   'P 1'
#
loop_
_entity.id
_entity.type
_entity.pdbx_description
1 polymer ?
#
loop_
_entity_poly.entity_id
_entity_poly.type
_entity_poly.pdbx_seq_one_letter_code
_entity_poly.pdbx_strand_id
1 'polypeptide(L)'
;MAAKDAVAIILDIGPSMSSAPPGHETSLELSIKAINMIIQRKMFANAKDEFSLILFGTEETSNRLNEECGGYENISVVKDLAPPDLEMLRFIHDGITPGLFTDKNNNTAMHSSKPVIDAVVVAMDLLREKTRGKKCDKKIYLFTDLGSPFGNDQLDKIVDGLMELDAQFVLVGPRLVRYGSTYPWTYSGTRPSGSTYPWIYLGKRPGMVVHTHGLTQGQDQVGVHTHGFT
;
A
#
# COMPACT_ATOMS: atom_id res chain seq x y z
N MET A 1 -17.85 20.00 -9.91
CA MET A 1 -16.79 19.53 -10.84
C MET A 1 -16.10 18.35 -10.17
N ALA A 2 -15.90 17.23 -10.86
CA ALA A 2 -15.10 16.13 -10.31
C ALA A 2 -13.69 16.66 -10.03
N ALA A 3 -13.27 16.59 -8.77
CA ALA A 3 -11.91 16.95 -8.40
C ALA A 3 -10.94 15.98 -9.08
N LYS A 4 -9.86 16.53 -9.63
CA LYS A 4 -8.78 15.77 -10.26
C LYS A 4 -7.90 15.20 -9.15
N ASP A 5 -7.58 13.92 -9.22
CA ASP A 5 -6.60 13.31 -8.31
C ASP A 5 -5.17 13.51 -8.86
N ALA A 6 -4.22 13.86 -7.98
CA ALA A 6 -2.78 13.73 -8.20
C ALA A 6 -2.27 12.57 -7.33
N VAL A 7 -1.87 11.49 -7.97
CA VAL A 7 -1.58 10.21 -7.31
C VAL A 7 -0.11 9.87 -7.44
N ALA A 8 0.60 9.74 -6.32
CA ALA A 8 1.93 9.17 -6.28
C ALA A 8 1.87 7.69 -5.87
N ILE A 9 2.37 6.81 -6.73
CA ILE A 9 2.50 5.39 -6.43
C ILE A 9 3.95 5.11 -6.10
N ILE A 10 4.21 4.62 -4.90
CA ILE A 10 5.51 4.19 -4.41
C ILE A 10 5.50 2.67 -4.40
N LEU A 11 6.44 2.04 -5.10
CA LEU A 11 6.61 0.60 -5.13
C LEU A 11 7.99 0.20 -4.61
N ASP A 12 7.97 -0.67 -3.61
CA ASP A 12 9.12 -1.40 -3.12
C ASP A 12 9.51 -2.48 -4.12
N ILE A 13 10.70 -2.38 -4.68
CA ILE A 13 11.28 -3.41 -5.55
C ILE A 13 12.44 -4.14 -4.86
N GLY A 14 12.55 -4.04 -3.54
CA GLY A 14 13.61 -4.67 -2.76
C GLY A 14 13.59 -6.21 -2.82
N PRO A 15 14.68 -6.87 -2.38
CA PRO A 15 14.80 -8.33 -2.47
C PRO A 15 13.75 -9.06 -1.63
N SER A 16 13.32 -8.45 -0.51
CA SER A 16 12.29 -9.02 0.37
C SER A 16 10.95 -9.16 -0.36
N MET A 17 10.61 -8.17 -1.20
CA MET A 17 9.38 -8.17 -2.02
C MET A 17 9.34 -9.30 -3.05
N SER A 18 10.50 -9.85 -3.42
CA SER A 18 10.64 -10.90 -4.44
C SER A 18 10.71 -12.31 -3.86
N SER A 19 10.55 -12.47 -2.54
CA SER A 19 10.59 -13.76 -1.87
C SER A 19 9.17 -14.34 -1.72
N ALA A 20 8.96 -15.56 -2.21
CA ALA A 20 7.72 -16.32 -2.01
C ALA A 20 7.99 -17.83 -1.90
N PRO A 21 7.14 -18.58 -1.18
CA PRO A 21 7.16 -20.04 -1.23
C PRO A 21 6.95 -20.57 -2.65
N PRO A 22 7.50 -21.74 -3.02
CA PRO A 22 7.27 -22.34 -4.32
C PRO A 22 5.77 -22.42 -4.67
N GLY A 23 5.42 -21.99 -5.88
CA GLY A 23 4.03 -21.98 -6.37
C GLY A 23 3.14 -20.85 -5.86
N HIS A 24 3.69 -19.87 -5.14
CA HIS A 24 2.97 -18.68 -4.69
C HIS A 24 3.53 -17.43 -5.37
N GLU A 25 2.65 -16.44 -5.59
CA GLU A 25 3.07 -15.13 -6.08
C GLU A 25 3.80 -14.34 -4.99
N THR A 26 4.80 -13.59 -5.42
CA THR A 26 5.56 -12.66 -4.58
C THR A 26 4.75 -11.41 -4.25
N SER A 27 5.13 -10.72 -3.18
CA SER A 27 4.54 -9.42 -2.83
C SER A 27 4.75 -8.40 -3.95
N LEU A 28 5.88 -8.47 -4.66
CA LEU A 28 6.15 -7.66 -5.84
C LEU A 28 5.16 -7.93 -6.98
N GLU A 29 4.98 -9.20 -7.36
CA GLU A 29 4.02 -9.58 -8.43
C GLU A 29 2.59 -9.15 -8.10
N LEU A 30 2.15 -9.36 -6.85
CA LEU A 30 0.83 -8.93 -6.40
C LEU A 30 0.70 -7.40 -6.43
N SER A 31 1.74 -6.66 -6.06
CA SER A 31 1.76 -5.20 -6.10
C SER A 31 1.70 -4.67 -7.53
N ILE A 32 2.48 -5.24 -8.45
CA ILE A 32 2.45 -4.90 -9.89
C ILE A 32 1.04 -5.13 -10.46
N LYS A 33 0.42 -6.27 -10.15
CA LYS A 33 -0.98 -6.56 -10.58
C LYS A 33 -1.97 -5.54 -10.02
N ALA A 34 -1.85 -5.18 -8.75
CA ALA A 34 -2.73 -4.20 -8.11
C ALA A 34 -2.57 -2.80 -8.72
N ILE A 35 -1.32 -2.35 -8.95
CA ILE A 35 -1.01 -1.06 -9.58
C ILE A 35 -1.58 -1.03 -11.01
N ASN A 36 -1.35 -2.07 -11.81
CA ASN A 36 -1.91 -2.19 -13.16
C ASN A 36 -3.44 -2.08 -13.14
N MET A 37 -4.10 -2.77 -12.22
CA MET A 37 -5.55 -2.70 -12.08
C MET A 37 -6.04 -1.29 -11.71
N ILE A 38 -5.33 -0.57 -10.83
CA ILE A 38 -5.67 0.81 -10.46
C ILE A 38 -5.59 1.73 -11.68
N ILE A 39 -4.48 1.68 -12.41
CA ILE A 39 -4.23 2.55 -13.55
C ILE A 39 -5.20 2.23 -14.70
N GLN A 40 -5.38 0.96 -15.04
CA GLN A 40 -6.33 0.54 -16.08
C GLN A 40 -7.75 1.02 -15.78
N ARG A 41 -8.25 0.82 -14.55
CA ARG A 41 -9.58 1.28 -14.15
C ARG A 41 -9.74 2.80 -14.32
N LYS A 42 -8.70 3.57 -13.99
CA LYS A 42 -8.71 5.03 -14.10
C LYS A 42 -8.62 5.51 -15.56
N MET A 43 -7.85 4.84 -16.41
CA MET A 43 -7.82 5.08 -17.85
C MET A 43 -9.20 4.84 -18.50
N PHE A 44 -9.85 3.71 -18.21
CA PHE A 44 -11.17 3.40 -18.77
C PHE A 44 -12.29 4.30 -18.25
N ALA A 45 -12.16 4.81 -17.02
CA ALA A 45 -13.08 5.80 -16.47
C ALA A 45 -12.92 7.20 -17.11
N ASN A 46 -11.97 7.38 -18.03
CA ASN A 46 -11.58 8.67 -18.63
C ASN A 46 -11.37 9.76 -17.56
N ALA A 47 -10.72 9.37 -16.44
CA ALA A 47 -10.46 10.25 -15.33
C ALA A 47 -9.38 11.27 -15.71
N LYS A 48 -9.49 12.50 -15.21
CA LYS A 48 -8.48 13.56 -15.42
C LYS A 48 -7.26 13.41 -14.50
N ASP A 49 -7.17 12.27 -13.84
CA ASP A 49 -6.20 12.01 -12.78
C ASP A 49 -4.80 11.88 -13.35
N GLU A 50 -3.82 12.39 -12.61
CA GLU A 50 -2.41 12.25 -12.95
C GLU A 50 -1.76 11.26 -11.99
N PHE A 51 -0.87 10.43 -12.51
CA PHE A 51 -0.13 9.43 -11.76
C PHE A 51 1.37 9.69 -11.90
N SER A 52 2.10 9.50 -10.81
CA SER A 52 3.55 9.31 -10.81
C SER A 52 3.88 7.92 -10.26
N LEU A 53 4.99 7.36 -10.73
CA LEU A 53 5.51 6.08 -10.26
C LEU A 53 6.92 6.30 -9.72
N ILE A 54 7.09 5.97 -8.45
CA ILE A 54 8.34 6.01 -7.71
C ILE A 54 8.69 4.57 -7.33
N LEU A 55 9.92 4.16 -7.65
CA LEU A 55 10.47 2.88 -7.24
C LEU A 55 11.52 3.14 -6.16
N PHE A 56 11.50 2.36 -5.08
CA PHE A 56 12.61 2.34 -4.13
C PHE A 56 13.18 0.94 -4.00
N GLY A 57 14.50 0.88 -3.75
CA GLY A 57 15.30 -0.32 -3.89
C GLY A 57 15.87 -0.52 -5.30
N THR A 58 15.97 0.56 -6.09
CA THR A 58 16.63 0.54 -7.40
C THR A 58 18.15 0.58 -7.25
N GLU A 59 18.87 -0.05 -8.19
CA GLU A 59 20.34 0.09 -8.27
C GLU A 59 20.73 1.54 -8.58
N GLU A 60 20.01 2.14 -9.52
CA GLU A 60 20.18 3.55 -9.88
C GLU A 60 19.41 4.47 -8.93
N THR A 61 19.77 5.75 -8.92
CA THR A 61 19.06 6.80 -8.19
C THR A 61 18.67 7.89 -9.17
N SER A 62 17.39 8.20 -9.26
CA SER A 62 16.87 9.24 -10.14
C SER A 62 15.73 9.97 -9.45
N ASN A 63 16.08 10.96 -8.63
CA ASN A 63 15.09 11.83 -7.99
C ASN A 63 15.71 13.20 -7.70
N ARG A 64 14.87 14.24 -7.76
CA ARG A 64 15.29 15.64 -7.59
C ARG A 64 15.94 15.90 -6.24
N LEU A 65 15.39 15.35 -5.15
CA LEU A 65 15.93 15.57 -3.81
C LEU A 65 17.36 15.06 -3.65
N ASN A 66 17.68 13.90 -4.25
CA ASN A 66 19.04 13.39 -4.26
C ASN A 66 20.00 14.26 -5.07
N GLU A 67 19.55 14.79 -6.21
CA GLU A 67 20.34 15.71 -7.03
C GLU A 67 20.63 17.04 -6.31
N GLU A 68 19.67 17.54 -5.52
CA GLU A 68 19.78 18.83 -4.84
C GLU A 68 20.51 18.76 -3.49
N CYS A 69 20.27 17.71 -2.70
CA CYS A 69 20.71 17.64 -1.30
C CYS A 69 21.40 16.31 -0.93
N GLY A 70 21.36 15.30 -1.78
CA GLY A 70 21.81 13.94 -1.46
C GLY A 70 20.94 13.24 -0.40
N GLY A 71 21.28 11.98 -0.08
CA GLY A 71 20.62 11.23 0.99
C GLY A 71 19.28 10.57 0.62
N TYR A 72 18.93 10.55 -0.67
CA TYR A 72 17.75 9.85 -1.19
C TYR A 72 18.19 8.82 -2.24
N GLU A 73 19.23 8.04 -1.91
CA GLU A 73 19.77 7.00 -2.77
C GLU A 73 18.82 5.81 -2.94
N ASN A 74 19.00 5.06 -4.04
CA ASN A 74 18.22 3.87 -4.40
C ASN A 74 16.71 4.15 -4.58
N ILE A 75 16.37 5.39 -4.92
CA ILE A 75 15.00 5.83 -5.22
C ILE A 75 14.99 6.47 -6.61
N SER A 76 14.08 5.99 -7.46
CA SER A 76 13.91 6.45 -8.84
C SER A 76 12.48 6.83 -9.16
N VAL A 77 12.27 8.05 -9.62
CA VAL A 77 11.01 8.53 -10.20
C VAL A 77 10.98 8.12 -11.67
N VAL A 78 10.43 6.94 -11.93
CA VAL A 78 10.40 6.36 -13.30
C VAL A 78 9.34 7.00 -14.19
N LYS A 79 8.27 7.53 -13.59
CA LYS A 79 7.26 8.33 -14.30
C LYS A 79 6.89 9.53 -13.45
N ASP A 80 7.03 10.70 -14.03
CA ASP A 80 6.60 11.96 -13.44
C ASP A 80 5.07 12.10 -13.47
N LEU A 81 4.52 13.05 -12.71
CA LEU A 81 3.08 13.26 -12.57
C LEU A 81 2.44 13.64 -13.92
N ALA A 82 1.79 12.67 -14.56
CA ALA A 82 1.16 12.84 -15.87
C ALA A 82 -0.10 11.97 -15.99
N PRO A 83 -1.00 12.24 -16.96
CA PRO A 83 -2.12 11.35 -17.25
C PRO A 83 -1.61 9.94 -17.57
N PRO A 84 -2.31 8.89 -17.12
CA PRO A 84 -1.88 7.53 -17.37
C PRO A 84 -1.96 7.21 -18.86
N ASP A 85 -0.95 6.52 -19.39
CA ASP A 85 -0.86 6.11 -20.79
C ASP A 85 -0.52 4.61 -20.92
N LEU A 86 -0.59 4.10 -22.15
CA LEU A 86 -0.26 2.70 -22.44
C LEU A 86 1.22 2.39 -22.20
N GLU A 87 2.10 3.40 -22.28
CA GLU A 87 3.53 3.22 -22.04
C GLU A 87 3.81 2.93 -20.56
N MET A 88 3.14 3.66 -19.65
CA MET A 88 3.18 3.44 -18.22
C MET A 88 2.70 2.03 -17.86
N LEU A 89 1.58 1.58 -18.44
CA LEU A 89 1.07 0.21 -18.21
C LEU A 89 2.06 -0.86 -18.67
N ARG A 90 2.68 -0.67 -19.84
CA ARG A 90 3.71 -1.59 -20.35
C ARG A 90 4.94 -1.58 -19.45
N PHE A 91 5.38 -0.41 -18.99
CA PHE A 91 6.51 -0.31 -18.07
C PHE A 91 6.23 -1.05 -16.75
N ILE A 92 5.03 -0.90 -16.19
CA ILE A 92 4.66 -1.55 -14.93
C ILE A 92 4.59 -3.07 -15.09
N HIS A 93 4.09 -3.54 -16.23
CA HIS A 93 3.97 -4.97 -16.52
C HIS A 93 5.32 -5.65 -16.85
N ASP A 94 6.12 -5.03 -17.73
CA ASP A 94 7.30 -5.67 -18.32
C ASP A 94 8.64 -5.09 -17.82
N GLY A 95 8.65 -3.86 -17.34
CA GLY A 95 9.87 -3.09 -17.05
C GLY A 95 10.31 -3.14 -15.58
N ILE A 96 9.45 -3.59 -14.67
CA ILE A 96 9.78 -3.66 -13.25
C ILE A 96 10.50 -4.98 -12.96
N THR A 97 11.80 -4.89 -12.77
CA THR A 97 12.62 -6.01 -12.28
C THR A 97 12.89 -5.86 -10.78
N PRO A 98 12.98 -6.96 -10.03
CA PRO A 98 13.51 -6.94 -8.67
C PRO A 98 14.83 -6.17 -8.61
N GLY A 99 14.94 -5.26 -7.65
CA GLY A 99 16.17 -4.56 -7.34
C GLY A 99 17.24 -5.57 -6.91
N LEU A 100 18.38 -5.56 -7.60
CA LEU A 100 19.55 -6.32 -7.19
C LEU A 100 20.28 -5.56 -6.09
N PHE A 101 20.17 -6.04 -4.86
CA PHE A 101 21.08 -5.63 -3.77
C PHE A 101 22.24 -6.62 -3.69
N THR A 102 23.03 -6.68 -4.74
CA THR A 102 24.32 -7.39 -4.73
C THR A 102 25.39 -6.41 -5.18
N ASP A 103 26.13 -5.84 -4.22
CA ASP A 103 27.46 -5.32 -4.52
C ASP A 103 28.31 -6.48 -5.04
N LYS A 104 29.10 -6.21 -6.08
CA LYS A 104 30.08 -7.11 -6.69
C LYS A 104 31.16 -7.60 -5.69
N ASN A 105 31.15 -7.11 -4.44
CA ASN A 105 32.12 -7.44 -3.38
C ASN A 105 31.51 -7.91 -2.04
N ASN A 106 30.24 -8.35 -1.96
CA ASN A 106 29.61 -8.80 -0.69
C ASN A 106 29.50 -7.72 0.41
N ASN A 107 29.62 -6.42 0.07
CA ASN A 107 29.45 -5.34 1.05
C ASN A 107 28.09 -4.67 0.84
N THR A 108 27.19 -4.82 1.81
CA THR A 108 25.84 -4.24 1.77
C THR A 108 25.91 -2.71 1.84
N ALA A 109 25.91 -2.03 0.71
CA ALA A 109 25.81 -0.57 0.68
C ALA A 109 24.39 -0.16 0.35
N MET A 110 23.43 -0.54 1.19
CA MET A 110 22.21 0.26 1.32
C MET A 110 22.66 1.59 1.92
N HIS A 111 22.86 2.59 1.05
CA HIS A 111 23.36 3.91 1.44
C HIS A 111 22.32 4.65 2.28
N SER A 112 21.04 4.53 1.92
CA SER A 112 19.94 5.00 2.75
C SER A 112 19.63 3.99 3.86
N SER A 113 19.76 4.43 5.12
CA SER A 113 19.35 3.61 6.27
C SER A 113 17.82 3.48 6.44
N LYS A 114 17.01 4.18 5.61
CA LYS A 114 15.54 4.32 5.77
C LYS A 114 14.81 4.47 4.43
N PRO A 115 14.98 3.52 3.47
CA PRO A 115 14.53 3.67 2.09
C PRO A 115 13.02 3.91 1.96
N VAL A 116 12.19 3.29 2.81
CA VAL A 116 10.73 3.50 2.79
C VAL A 116 10.36 4.95 3.14
N ILE A 117 11.01 5.50 4.17
CA ILE A 117 10.75 6.85 4.65
C ILE A 117 11.20 7.87 3.61
N ASP A 118 12.41 7.69 3.07
CA ASP A 118 12.98 8.55 2.07
C ASP A 118 12.13 8.55 0.79
N ALA A 119 11.58 7.39 0.38
CA ALA A 119 10.67 7.29 -0.75
C ALA A 119 9.35 8.07 -0.53
N VAL A 120 8.81 8.08 0.70
CA VAL A 120 7.63 8.89 1.05
C VAL A 120 7.96 10.38 0.95
N VAL A 121 9.13 10.80 1.43
CA VAL A 121 9.56 12.21 1.32
C VAL A 121 9.73 12.62 -0.14
N VAL A 122 10.34 11.78 -0.99
CA VAL A 122 10.45 12.00 -2.44
C VAL A 122 9.06 12.14 -3.09
N ALA A 123 8.10 11.29 -2.73
CA ALA A 123 6.73 11.39 -3.24
C ALA A 123 6.02 12.69 -2.78
N MET A 124 6.22 13.10 -1.53
CA MET A 124 5.67 14.35 -1.00
C MET A 124 6.24 15.57 -1.71
N ASP A 125 7.54 15.59 -1.97
CA ASP A 125 8.23 16.65 -2.70
C ASP A 125 7.75 16.74 -4.16
N LEU A 126 7.64 15.59 -4.84
CA LEU A 126 7.11 15.51 -6.19
C LEU A 126 5.67 16.05 -6.26
N LEU A 127 4.79 15.60 -5.37
CA LEU A 127 3.40 16.08 -5.33
C LEU A 127 3.36 17.58 -5.02
N ARG A 128 4.15 18.08 -4.08
CA ARG A 128 4.17 19.49 -3.71
C ARG A 128 4.54 20.38 -4.87
N GLU A 129 5.56 20.02 -5.64
CA GLU A 129 6.00 20.80 -6.79
C GLU A 129 5.04 20.68 -7.97
N LYS A 130 4.61 19.47 -8.34
CA LYS A 130 3.75 19.25 -9.52
C LYS A 130 2.31 19.71 -9.35
N THR A 131 1.85 19.87 -8.11
CA THR A 131 0.51 20.38 -7.78
C THR A 131 0.49 21.85 -7.36
N ARG A 132 1.64 22.54 -7.38
CA ARG A 132 1.73 23.95 -6.99
C ARG A 132 0.79 24.81 -7.85
N GLY A 133 -0.14 25.51 -7.20
CA GLY A 133 -1.13 26.37 -7.86
C GLY A 133 -2.27 25.61 -8.57
N LYS A 134 -2.34 24.27 -8.47
CA LYS A 134 -3.42 23.46 -9.02
C LYS A 134 -4.39 23.04 -7.91
N LYS A 135 -5.69 23.01 -8.23
CA LYS A 135 -6.72 22.46 -7.33
C LYS A 135 -6.94 20.98 -7.66
N CYS A 136 -6.36 20.09 -6.85
CA CYS A 136 -6.45 18.64 -6.99
C CYS A 136 -6.35 17.96 -5.63
N ASP A 137 -7.00 16.80 -5.50
CA ASP A 137 -6.87 15.94 -4.32
C ASP A 137 -5.58 15.14 -4.45
N LYS A 138 -4.81 15.00 -3.36
CA LYS A 138 -3.50 14.32 -3.39
C LYS A 138 -3.60 12.96 -2.73
N LYS A 139 -3.02 11.95 -3.34
CA LYS A 139 -3.02 10.57 -2.84
C LYS A 139 -1.64 9.96 -2.97
N ILE A 140 -1.19 9.25 -1.94
CA ILE A 140 0.04 8.48 -1.93
C ILE A 140 -0.33 7.03 -1.67
N TYR A 141 0.01 6.14 -2.60
CA TYR A 141 -0.09 4.69 -2.42
C TYR A 141 1.31 4.12 -2.20
N LEU A 142 1.53 3.45 -1.08
CA LEU A 142 2.78 2.77 -0.77
C LEU A 142 2.57 1.26 -0.84
N PHE A 143 3.30 0.59 -1.74
CA PHE A 143 3.32 -0.86 -1.90
C PHE A 143 4.64 -1.40 -1.36
N THR A 144 4.61 -2.12 -0.24
CA THR A 144 5.83 -2.66 0.42
C THR A 144 5.48 -3.82 1.34
N ASP A 145 6.43 -4.72 1.54
CA ASP A 145 6.35 -5.80 2.53
C ASP A 145 6.85 -5.36 3.92
N LEU A 146 7.31 -4.11 4.05
CA LEU A 146 7.94 -3.56 5.25
C LEU A 146 9.14 -4.40 5.74
N GLY A 147 9.78 -5.16 4.83
CA GLY A 147 10.93 -6.00 5.12
C GLY A 147 12.24 -5.23 5.21
N SER A 148 12.30 -4.02 4.65
CA SER A 148 13.48 -3.16 4.72
C SER A 148 13.59 -2.44 6.07
N PRO A 149 14.81 -2.20 6.59
CA PRO A 149 15.04 -1.34 7.74
C PRO A 149 14.38 0.04 7.59
N PHE A 150 13.81 0.56 8.67
CA PHE A 150 13.33 1.93 8.75
C PHE A 150 13.66 2.53 10.12
N GLY A 151 13.93 3.84 10.14
CA GLY A 151 14.16 4.60 11.37
C GLY A 151 12.92 5.35 11.81
N ASN A 152 12.86 5.70 13.09
CA ASN A 152 11.71 6.37 13.72
C ASN A 152 11.93 7.86 14.03
N ASP A 153 13.14 8.38 13.83
CA ASP A 153 13.60 9.71 14.18
C ASP A 153 13.03 10.84 13.32
N GLN A 154 12.32 10.53 12.23
CA GLN A 154 11.71 11.52 11.32
C GLN A 154 10.20 11.38 11.16
N LEU A 155 9.56 10.46 11.89
CA LEU A 155 8.13 10.15 11.71
C LEU A 155 7.23 11.36 11.97
N ASP A 156 7.49 12.13 13.04
CA ASP A 156 6.67 13.30 13.37
C ASP A 156 6.68 14.34 12.25
N LYS A 157 7.87 14.61 11.67
CA LYS A 157 8.02 15.55 10.55
C LYS A 157 7.29 15.09 9.29
N ILE A 158 7.25 13.78 9.05
CA ILE A 158 6.56 13.21 7.89
C ILE A 158 5.05 13.28 8.09
N VAL A 159 4.57 13.00 9.31
CA VAL A 159 3.15 13.15 9.65
C VAL A 159 2.73 14.60 9.47
N ASP A 160 3.48 15.55 10.03
CA ASP A 160 3.22 16.98 9.86
C ASP A 160 3.23 17.37 8.38
N GLY A 161 4.23 16.91 7.62
CA GLY A 161 4.33 17.20 6.20
C GLY A 161 3.19 16.58 5.37
N LEU A 162 2.68 15.40 5.72
CA LEU A 162 1.53 14.77 5.06
C LEU A 162 0.23 15.52 5.38
N MET A 163 0.07 15.97 6.63
CA MET A 163 -1.06 16.79 7.06
C MET A 163 -1.05 18.16 6.35
N GLU A 164 0.10 18.81 6.26
CA GLU A 164 0.27 20.07 5.52
C GLU A 164 0.02 19.89 4.01
N LEU A 165 0.42 18.75 3.45
CA LEU A 165 0.19 18.46 2.03
C LEU A 165 -1.30 18.23 1.73
N ASP A 166 -2.13 17.94 2.74
CA ASP A 166 -3.52 17.49 2.62
C ASP A 166 -3.63 16.26 1.70
N ALA A 167 -2.72 15.29 1.91
CA ALA A 167 -2.63 14.08 1.10
C ALA A 167 -3.23 12.87 1.83
N GLN A 168 -4.04 12.08 1.12
CA GLN A 168 -4.44 10.76 1.61
C GLN A 168 -3.29 9.78 1.45
N PHE A 169 -2.95 9.08 2.52
CA PHE A 169 -1.91 8.06 2.51
C PHE A 169 -2.53 6.66 2.63
N VAL A 170 -2.17 5.77 1.71
CA VAL A 170 -2.67 4.39 1.65
C VAL A 170 -1.47 3.44 1.62
N LEU A 171 -1.35 2.58 2.63
CA LEU A 171 -0.40 1.49 2.67
C LEU A 171 -1.05 0.20 2.14
N VAL A 172 -0.40 -0.42 1.17
CA VAL A 172 -0.72 -1.76 0.64
C VAL A 172 0.46 -2.66 0.97
N GLY A 173 0.25 -3.61 1.88
CA GLY A 173 1.32 -4.44 2.41
C GLY A 173 0.80 -5.54 3.34
N PRO A 174 1.68 -6.18 4.12
CA PRO A 174 1.31 -7.26 5.00
C PRO A 174 0.32 -6.79 6.06
N ARG A 175 -0.45 -7.75 6.58
CA ARG A 175 -1.39 -7.49 7.66
C ARG A 175 -0.62 -7.04 8.90
N LEU A 176 -0.75 -5.77 9.27
CA LEU A 176 -0.22 -5.24 10.52
C LEU A 176 -0.99 -5.84 11.69
N VAL A 177 -0.31 -6.65 12.50
CA VAL A 177 -0.84 -7.09 13.79
C VAL A 177 -0.54 -6.00 14.80
N ARG A 178 -1.58 -5.41 15.42
CA ARG A 178 -1.41 -4.44 16.50
C ARG A 178 -0.72 -5.13 17.69
N TYR A 179 0.56 -4.82 17.90
CA TYR A 179 1.26 -5.16 19.14
C TYR A 179 0.52 -4.46 20.30
N GLY A 180 -0.07 -5.25 21.20
CA GLY A 180 -0.89 -4.75 22.31
C GLY A 180 -2.33 -5.28 22.35
N SER A 181 -2.76 -6.09 21.37
CA SER A 181 -4.02 -6.84 21.44
C SER A 181 -3.78 -8.30 21.86
N THR A 182 -3.20 -8.53 23.03
CA THR A 182 -3.29 -9.84 23.70
C THR A 182 -4.71 -10.01 24.23
N TYR A 183 -5.62 -10.53 23.41
CA TYR A 183 -6.72 -11.31 23.96
C TYR A 183 -6.20 -12.73 24.18
N PRO A 184 -6.11 -13.22 25.42
CA PRO A 184 -5.69 -14.60 25.68
C PRO A 184 -6.87 -15.50 25.32
N TRP A 185 -6.94 -15.94 24.07
CA TRP A 185 -7.67 -17.17 23.76
C TRP A 185 -6.65 -18.30 23.72
N THR A 186 -6.34 -18.86 24.89
CA THR A 186 -5.91 -20.25 24.95
C THR A 186 -7.12 -21.09 24.53
N TYR A 187 -6.99 -21.81 23.43
CA TYR A 187 -7.97 -22.83 23.03
C TYR A 187 -7.91 -23.96 24.06
N SER A 188 -8.79 -23.93 25.06
CA SER A 188 -9.06 -25.05 25.95
C SER A 188 -10.48 -25.56 25.73
N GLY A 189 -10.67 -26.25 24.60
CA GLY A 189 -11.93 -26.93 24.31
C GLY A 189 -11.69 -28.10 23.37
N THR A 190 -11.95 -29.32 23.84
CA THR A 190 -11.95 -30.52 23.01
C THR A 190 -13.09 -30.46 21.99
N ARG A 191 -12.79 -30.73 20.71
CA ARG A 191 -13.78 -30.73 19.61
C ARG A 191 -14.88 -31.76 19.91
N PRO A 192 -16.17 -31.44 19.72
CA PRO A 192 -17.21 -32.45 19.65
C PRO A 192 -17.02 -33.29 18.38
N SER A 193 -17.12 -34.61 18.51
CA SER A 193 -16.98 -35.54 17.39
C SER A 193 -18.06 -35.31 16.33
N GLY A 194 -17.66 -35.08 15.07
CA GLY A 194 -18.57 -35.09 13.91
C GLY A 194 -18.65 -33.82 13.05
N SER A 195 -17.86 -32.76 13.34
CA SER A 195 -17.87 -31.54 12.52
C SER A 195 -16.73 -31.46 11.49
N THR A 196 -17.09 -31.35 10.20
CA THR A 196 -16.20 -31.07 9.07
C THR A 196 -15.90 -29.59 8.83
N TYR A 197 -16.56 -28.67 9.55
CA TYR A 197 -16.33 -27.22 9.40
C TYR A 197 -15.79 -26.58 10.70
N PRO A 198 -15.00 -25.48 10.60
CA PRO A 198 -14.55 -24.74 11.77
C PRO A 198 -15.73 -24.05 12.47
N TRP A 199 -15.88 -24.28 13.76
CA TRP A 199 -16.83 -23.55 14.60
C TRP A 199 -16.18 -22.25 15.08
N ILE A 200 -16.83 -21.11 14.85
CA ILE A 200 -16.39 -19.82 15.39
C ILE A 200 -17.27 -19.52 16.61
N TYR A 201 -16.71 -19.64 17.81
CA TYR A 201 -17.36 -19.15 19.01
C TYR A 201 -17.21 -17.62 19.05
N LEU A 202 -18.27 -16.88 18.78
CA LEU A 202 -18.32 -15.44 19.03
C LEU A 202 -18.62 -15.22 20.51
N GLY A 203 -17.57 -14.89 21.29
CA GLY A 203 -17.72 -14.55 22.70
C GLY A 203 -18.65 -13.35 22.90
N LYS A 204 -19.66 -13.49 23.78
CA LYS A 204 -20.56 -12.40 24.18
C LYS A 204 -19.82 -11.35 25.00
N ARG A 205 -19.99 -10.06 24.67
CA ARG A 205 -19.76 -8.94 25.61
C ARG A 205 -21.01 -8.74 26.49
N PRO A 206 -20.88 -8.22 27.72
CA PRO A 206 -22.04 -7.80 28.51
C PRO A 206 -22.80 -6.69 27.78
N GLY A 207 -24.12 -6.85 27.62
CA GLY A 207 -25.00 -5.84 27.00
C GLY A 207 -25.26 -5.99 25.49
N MET A 208 -24.73 -7.03 24.83
CA MET A 208 -24.98 -7.27 23.40
C MET A 208 -26.00 -8.41 23.20
N VAL A 209 -27.18 -8.08 22.67
CA VAL A 209 -28.16 -9.08 22.20
C VAL A 209 -27.70 -9.56 20.82
N VAL A 210 -27.30 -10.82 20.73
CA VAL A 210 -26.91 -11.46 19.46
C VAL A 210 -28.11 -12.23 18.93
N HIS A 211 -28.70 -11.76 17.83
CA HIS A 211 -29.64 -12.56 17.04
C HIS A 211 -28.84 -13.52 16.16
N THR A 212 -29.06 -14.82 16.32
CA THR A 212 -28.47 -15.84 15.46
C THR A 212 -29.37 -16.05 14.25
N HIS A 213 -28.87 -15.70 13.06
CA HIS A 213 -29.43 -16.20 11.81
C HIS A 213 -28.45 -17.21 11.22
N GLY A 214 -28.89 -18.47 11.18
CA GLY A 214 -28.19 -19.52 10.46
C GLY A 214 -28.32 -19.25 8.96
N LEU A 215 -27.18 -19.12 8.28
CA LEU A 215 -27.14 -19.14 6.83
C LEU A 215 -27.57 -20.54 6.37
N THR A 216 -28.83 -20.67 6.00
CA THR A 216 -29.30 -21.78 5.15
C THR A 216 -29.45 -21.24 3.73
N GLN A 217 -29.01 -22.06 2.78
CA GLN A 217 -28.78 -21.72 1.39
C GLN A 217 -30.10 -21.37 0.67
N GLY A 218 -30.17 -20.19 0.06
CA GLY A 218 -31.11 -19.86 -1.03
C GLY A 218 -32.49 -19.31 -0.63
N GLN A 219 -32.66 -17.99 -0.73
CA GLN A 219 -33.76 -17.31 -1.43
C GLN A 219 -33.61 -15.78 -1.29
N ASP A 220 -33.65 -15.09 -2.42
CA ASP A 220 -33.88 -13.65 -2.52
C ASP A 220 -35.16 -13.27 -1.76
N GLN A 221 -35.12 -12.22 -0.92
CA GLN A 221 -36.12 -11.14 -0.90
C GLN A 221 -35.60 -9.92 -0.13
N VAL A 222 -35.73 -8.77 -0.79
CA VAL A 222 -35.54 -7.42 -0.27
C VAL A 222 -36.68 -7.09 0.68
N GLY A 223 -36.37 -6.56 1.86
CA GLY A 223 -37.38 -6.03 2.79
C GLY A 223 -36.83 -4.85 3.59
N VAL A 224 -37.18 -3.63 3.17
CA VAL A 224 -36.99 -2.40 3.94
C VAL A 224 -38.04 -2.36 5.04
N HIS A 225 -37.64 -2.22 6.29
CA HIS A 225 -38.53 -1.78 7.37
C HIS A 225 -37.82 -0.72 8.22
N THR A 226 -38.22 0.53 7.99
CA THR A 226 -38.13 1.63 8.97
C THR A 226 -39.00 1.30 10.17
N HIS A 227 -38.61 1.70 11.38
CA HIS A 227 -39.39 2.09 12.59
C HIS A 227 -38.30 2.57 13.58
N GLY A 228 -38.27 3.75 14.18
CA GLY A 228 -39.34 4.64 14.60
C GLY A 228 -39.52 4.52 16.12
N PHE A 229 -39.37 5.65 16.82
CA PHE A 229 -39.75 5.93 18.22
C PHE A 229 -38.74 5.52 19.31
N THR A 230 -38.56 6.26 20.41
CA THR A 230 -39.21 7.48 20.97
C THR A 230 -38.22 8.10 21.95
#